data_AF-A0A3B0SW74-F1
#
_entry.id   AF-A0A3B0SW74-F1
#
_cell.length_a   1.000
_cell.length_b   1.000
_cell.length_c   1.000
_cell.angle_alpha   90.00
_cell.angle_beta   90.00
_cell.angle_gamma   90.00
#
_symmetry.space_group_name_H-M   'P 1'
#
loop_
_entity.id
_entity.type
_entity.pdbx_description
1 polymer ?
#
loop_
_entity_poly.entity_id
_entity_poly.type
_entity_poly.pdbx_seq_one_letter_code
_entity_poly.pdbx_strand_id
1 'polypeptide(L)'
;GTRRRHSFLWQDWCVQAMGEGLGEKFVGTSNCLIAKNRDVEAIGTNAHELPMIYAALANSDEELARAPYEVLSDWHEEHSGNLRIILPDTYGTEGFLKNAPDWLAGWTGMRIDSGDPATGAERAINWWKSRGEDPTRKLIIFSDGLDESKIIELQTQFHGRARISFGWGTLLTNDFRGLTPDDGLAPFSLVCKAISAEGRPTVKLSDNPRKAMGPAGEIARYKRVFDVGEQAEMEVVV
;
A
#
# COMPACT_ATOMS: atom_id res chain seq x y z
N GLY A 1 6.03 1.37 -11.83
CA GLY A 1 6.65 2.17 -10.76
C GLY A 1 7.32 3.45 -11.23
N THR A 2 6.63 4.60 -11.20
CA THR A 2 7.28 5.89 -11.57
C THR A 2 8.50 6.25 -10.71
N ARG A 3 8.44 6.02 -9.40
CA ARG A 3 9.46 6.45 -8.43
C ARG A 3 10.83 5.78 -8.57
N ARG A 4 10.89 4.61 -9.20
CA ARG A 4 12.11 3.80 -9.38
C ARG A 4 12.27 3.28 -10.80
N ARG A 5 11.62 3.92 -11.78
CA ARG A 5 11.78 3.57 -13.19
C ARG A 5 13.23 3.79 -13.64
N HIS A 6 13.70 2.99 -14.58
CA HIS A 6 14.98 3.23 -15.25
C HIS A 6 15.00 4.58 -15.97
N SER A 7 13.97 4.84 -16.79
CA SER A 7 13.78 6.14 -17.45
C SER A 7 12.31 6.41 -17.74
N PHE A 8 11.97 7.66 -18.07
CA PHE A 8 10.61 8.01 -18.49
C PHE A 8 10.19 7.23 -19.73
N LEU A 9 11.05 7.18 -20.76
CA LEU A 9 10.78 6.47 -22.01
C LEU A 9 10.59 4.96 -21.78
N TRP A 10 11.40 4.37 -20.90
CA TRP A 10 11.25 2.95 -20.56
C TRP A 10 9.92 2.67 -19.85
N GLN A 11 9.54 3.50 -18.86
CA GLN A 11 8.24 3.36 -18.21
C GLN A 11 7.08 3.46 -19.22
N ASP A 12 7.16 4.41 -20.15
CA ASP A 12 6.14 4.60 -21.19
C ASP A 12 6.02 3.36 -22.09
N TRP A 13 7.15 2.77 -22.51
CA TRP A 13 7.19 1.51 -23.24
C TRP A 13 6.60 0.34 -22.42
N CYS A 14 6.93 0.20 -21.13
CA CYS A 14 6.36 -0.83 -20.28
C CYS A 14 4.82 -0.73 -20.22
N VAL A 15 4.28 0.49 -20.10
CA VAL A 15 2.82 0.70 -20.10
C VAL A 15 2.20 0.30 -21.44
N GLN A 16 2.86 0.60 -22.57
CA GLN A 16 2.43 0.13 -23.88
C GLN A 16 2.34 -1.40 -23.94
N ALA A 17 3.44 -2.06 -23.58
CA ALA A 17 3.56 -3.51 -23.66
C ALA A 17 2.53 -4.21 -22.76
N MET A 18 2.26 -3.66 -21.57
CA MET A 18 1.20 -4.17 -20.70
C MET A 18 -0.20 -3.98 -21.29
N GLY A 19 -0.46 -2.82 -21.90
CA GLY A 19 -1.74 -2.56 -22.59
C GLY A 19 -1.98 -3.53 -23.75
N GLU A 20 -0.97 -3.73 -24.61
CA GLU A 20 -1.05 -4.65 -25.75
C GLU A 20 -1.11 -6.12 -25.32
N GLY A 21 -0.33 -6.51 -24.29
CA GLY A 21 -0.22 -7.91 -23.86
C GLY A 21 -1.36 -8.38 -22.94
N LEU A 22 -1.89 -7.51 -22.09
CA LEU A 22 -2.93 -7.86 -21.11
C LEU A 22 -4.33 -7.35 -21.51
N GLY A 23 -4.43 -6.41 -22.46
CA GLY A 23 -5.69 -5.82 -22.89
C GLY A 23 -6.47 -5.24 -21.72
N GLU A 24 -7.76 -5.62 -21.61
CA GLU A 24 -8.66 -5.16 -20.55
C GLU A 24 -8.20 -5.54 -19.13
N LYS A 25 -7.26 -6.49 -18.99
CA LYS A 25 -6.69 -6.85 -17.67
C LYS A 25 -5.66 -5.82 -17.20
N PHE A 26 -5.15 -4.96 -18.08
CA PHE A 26 -4.32 -3.83 -17.69
C PHE A 26 -5.22 -2.66 -17.26
N VAL A 27 -5.34 -2.46 -15.96
CA VAL A 27 -6.30 -1.50 -15.38
C VAL A 27 -5.86 -0.03 -15.50
N GLY A 28 -4.63 0.25 -15.90
CA GLY A 28 -4.11 1.61 -16.04
C GLY A 28 -2.75 1.83 -15.36
N THR A 29 -2.39 3.10 -15.16
CA THR A 29 -1.08 3.50 -14.62
C THR A 29 -1.22 4.61 -13.59
N SER A 30 -0.35 4.61 -12.57
CA SER A 30 -0.31 5.71 -11.59
C SER A 30 0.42 6.96 -12.08
N ASN A 31 1.00 6.92 -13.29
CA ASN A 31 1.60 8.09 -13.90
C ASN A 31 0.54 8.86 -14.71
N CYS A 32 0.01 9.95 -14.15
CA CYS A 32 -1.06 10.73 -14.80
C CYS A 32 -0.69 11.26 -16.20
N LEU A 33 0.59 11.57 -16.45
CA LEU A 33 1.04 12.05 -17.76
C LEU A 33 1.02 10.92 -18.81
N ILE A 34 1.51 9.73 -18.46
CA ILE A 34 1.45 8.57 -19.35
C ILE A 34 0.01 8.11 -19.54
N ALA A 35 -0.80 8.10 -18.47
CA ALA A 35 -2.23 7.81 -18.53
C ALA A 35 -2.94 8.69 -19.57
N LYS A 36 -2.76 10.01 -19.43
CA LYS A 36 -3.25 11.00 -20.40
C LYS A 36 -2.77 10.75 -21.83
N ASN A 37 -1.48 10.46 -22.01
CA ASN A 37 -0.89 10.36 -23.35
C ASN A 37 -1.26 9.05 -24.06
N ARG A 38 -1.57 7.99 -23.32
CA ARG A 38 -1.91 6.65 -23.85
C ARG A 38 -3.39 6.32 -23.77
N ASP A 39 -4.22 7.25 -23.31
CA ASP A 39 -5.66 7.09 -23.12
C ASP A 39 -6.00 5.85 -22.26
N VAL A 40 -5.29 5.72 -21.14
CA VAL A 40 -5.54 4.69 -20.12
C VAL A 40 -5.88 5.34 -18.78
N GLU A 41 -6.54 4.60 -17.91
CA GLU A 41 -6.96 5.12 -16.60
C GLU A 41 -5.77 5.54 -15.73
N ALA A 42 -5.94 6.68 -15.03
CA ALA A 42 -5.03 7.13 -14.00
C ALA A 42 -5.41 6.47 -12.66
N ILE A 43 -4.52 5.64 -12.12
CA ILE A 43 -4.81 4.83 -10.92
C ILE A 43 -4.09 5.38 -9.68
N GLY A 44 -4.84 5.60 -8.60
CA GLY A 44 -4.32 6.12 -7.34
C GLY A 44 -5.09 5.66 -6.11
N THR A 45 -4.42 5.70 -4.97
CA THR A 45 -4.99 5.52 -3.61
C THR A 45 -4.32 6.52 -2.68
N ASN A 46 -4.82 6.68 -1.45
CA ASN A 46 -4.11 7.45 -0.42
C ASN A 46 -2.74 6.80 -0.06
N ALA A 47 -1.88 7.56 0.61
CA ALA A 47 -0.54 7.12 1.01
C ALA A 47 -0.33 7.33 2.52
N HIS A 48 0.66 6.62 3.07
CA HIS A 48 0.99 6.66 4.50
C HIS A 48 1.30 8.04 5.05
N GLU A 49 1.74 8.98 4.21
CA GLU A 49 2.03 10.35 4.68
C GLU A 49 0.82 11.00 5.35
N LEU A 50 -0.40 10.70 4.91
CA LEU A 50 -1.61 11.28 5.49
C LEU A 50 -1.81 10.85 6.96
N PRO A 51 -1.95 9.55 7.31
CA PRO A 51 -2.04 9.15 8.71
C PRO A 51 -0.77 9.50 9.51
N MET A 52 0.41 9.51 8.87
CA MET A 52 1.66 9.95 9.51
C MET A 52 1.62 11.41 9.98
N ILE A 53 1.05 12.30 9.18
CA ILE A 53 0.92 13.72 9.51
C ILE A 53 -0.13 13.91 10.59
N TYR A 54 -1.32 13.30 10.45
CA TYR A 54 -2.38 13.39 11.47
C TYR A 54 -1.88 12.91 12.85
N ALA A 55 -1.18 11.78 12.88
CA ALA A 55 -0.61 11.22 14.09
C ALA A 55 0.47 12.13 14.71
N ALA A 56 1.32 12.75 13.90
CA ALA A 56 2.33 13.69 14.39
C ALA A 56 1.69 14.94 15.01
N LEU A 57 0.53 15.38 14.50
CA LEU A 57 -0.20 16.55 14.99
C LEU A 57 -1.10 16.27 16.20
N ALA A 58 -1.35 15.00 16.54
CA ALA A 58 -2.10 14.61 17.73
C ALA A 58 -1.44 15.13 19.02
N ASN A 59 -2.25 15.63 19.95
CA ASN A 59 -1.82 16.22 21.22
C ASN A 59 -1.95 15.28 22.41
N SER A 60 -2.63 14.13 22.24
CA SER A 60 -2.75 13.08 23.25
C SER A 60 -2.62 11.68 22.64
N ASP A 61 -2.49 10.66 23.49
CA ASP A 61 -2.45 9.26 23.04
C ASP A 61 -3.83 8.81 22.50
N GLU A 62 -4.92 9.37 23.01
CA GLU A 62 -6.29 9.15 22.51
C GLU A 62 -6.51 9.77 21.14
N GLU A 63 -5.99 10.98 20.89
CA GLU A 63 -5.98 11.60 19.56
C GLU A 63 -5.11 10.78 18.60
N LEU A 64 -3.93 10.35 19.05
CA LEU A 64 -3.02 9.53 18.26
C LEU A 64 -3.67 8.20 17.84
N ALA A 65 -4.38 7.52 18.76
CA ALA A 65 -5.10 6.29 18.46
C ALA A 65 -6.24 6.49 17.44
N ARG A 66 -6.83 7.69 17.38
CA ARG A 66 -7.92 8.04 16.45
C ARG A 66 -7.42 8.55 15.09
N ALA A 67 -6.20 9.09 15.02
CA ALA A 67 -5.62 9.70 13.82
C ALA A 67 -5.75 8.86 12.53
N PRO A 68 -5.55 7.51 12.53
CA PRO A 68 -5.73 6.70 11.33
C PRO A 68 -7.16 6.64 10.81
N TYR A 69 -8.15 6.88 11.65
CA TYR A 69 -9.56 6.88 11.28
C TYR A 69 -10.07 8.28 10.96
N GLU A 70 -9.56 9.31 11.63
CA GLU A 70 -9.87 10.72 11.33
C GLU A 70 -9.49 11.07 9.90
N VAL A 71 -8.27 10.71 9.47
CA VAL A 71 -7.84 10.93 8.07
C VAL A 71 -8.70 10.19 7.03
N LEU A 72 -9.25 9.02 7.39
CA LEU A 72 -10.14 8.27 6.51
C LEU A 72 -11.56 8.87 6.52
N SER A 73 -11.98 9.50 7.61
CA SER A 73 -13.22 10.25 7.67
C SER A 73 -13.17 11.44 6.72
N ASP A 74 -12.11 12.24 6.77
CA ASP A 74 -11.92 13.38 5.86
C ASP A 74 -11.84 12.91 4.41
N TRP A 75 -11.10 11.83 4.14
CA TRP A 75 -11.06 11.21 2.81
C TRP A 75 -12.44 10.72 2.33
N HIS A 76 -13.30 10.26 3.25
CA HIS A 76 -14.66 9.80 2.93
C HIS A 76 -15.56 10.95 2.45
N GLU A 77 -15.40 12.13 3.04
CA GLU A 77 -16.19 13.33 2.71
C GLU A 77 -15.82 13.86 1.32
N GLU A 78 -14.54 13.83 0.97
CA GLU A 78 -14.04 14.35 -0.30
C GLU A 78 -14.13 13.33 -1.46
N HIS A 79 -14.06 12.03 -1.16
CA HIS A 79 -13.93 10.98 -2.19
C HIS A 79 -14.96 9.85 -2.06
N SER A 80 -15.33 9.28 -3.20
CA SER A 80 -16.30 8.18 -3.30
C SER A 80 -15.82 7.05 -4.23
N GLY A 81 -16.59 5.96 -4.26
CA GLY A 81 -16.35 4.83 -5.17
C GLY A 81 -14.97 4.19 -5.00
N ASN A 82 -14.26 4.00 -6.13
CA ASN A 82 -13.00 3.26 -6.16
C ASN A 82 -11.84 3.93 -5.41
N LEU A 83 -11.98 5.19 -4.98
CA LEU A 83 -10.98 5.88 -4.17
C LEU A 83 -11.07 5.53 -2.67
N ARG A 84 -12.13 4.86 -2.24
CA ARG A 84 -12.32 4.39 -0.86
C ARG A 84 -11.56 3.09 -0.63
N ILE A 85 -10.23 3.20 -0.57
CA ILE A 85 -9.30 2.10 -0.30
C ILE A 85 -8.61 2.32 1.05
N ILE A 86 -8.72 1.33 1.93
CA ILE A 86 -8.09 1.33 3.25
C ILE A 86 -6.60 0.99 3.09
N LEU A 87 -5.73 1.74 3.78
CA LEU A 87 -4.29 1.47 3.90
C LEU A 87 -3.94 1.25 5.37
N PRO A 88 -4.14 0.03 5.91
CA PRO A 88 -4.21 -0.20 7.35
C PRO A 88 -2.84 -0.29 8.03
N ASP A 89 -1.78 -0.55 7.29
CA ASP A 89 -0.50 -0.98 7.85
C ASP A 89 0.36 0.18 8.37
N THR A 90 -0.04 1.44 8.30
CA THR A 90 0.78 2.58 8.78
C THR A 90 1.31 2.35 10.21
N TYR A 91 0.44 1.83 11.09
CA TYR A 91 0.76 1.50 12.48
C TYR A 91 0.51 0.03 12.86
N GLY A 92 0.34 -0.84 11.86
CA GLY A 92 0.03 -2.25 12.04
C GLY A 92 -1.44 -2.57 11.71
N THR A 93 -1.63 -3.54 10.82
CA THR A 93 -2.96 -3.88 10.27
C THR A 93 -3.87 -4.50 11.32
N GLU A 94 -3.35 -5.32 12.23
CA GLU A 94 -4.17 -6.03 13.22
C GLU A 94 -4.86 -5.07 14.19
N GLY A 95 -4.11 -4.16 14.80
CA GLY A 95 -4.64 -3.12 15.68
C GLY A 95 -5.60 -2.17 14.96
N PHE A 96 -5.29 -1.83 13.70
CA PHE A 96 -6.17 -1.04 12.85
C PHE A 96 -7.53 -1.74 12.63
N LEU A 97 -7.55 -3.00 12.20
CA LEU A 97 -8.80 -3.70 11.87
C LEU A 97 -9.63 -4.03 13.12
N LYS A 98 -8.98 -4.33 14.24
CA LYS A 98 -9.63 -4.58 15.54
C LYS A 98 -10.46 -3.39 16.01
N ASN A 99 -9.92 -2.17 15.86
CA ASN A 99 -10.53 -0.94 16.37
C ASN A 99 -11.27 -0.12 15.29
N ALA A 100 -11.23 -0.56 14.03
CA ALA A 100 -11.87 0.14 12.92
C ALA A 100 -13.38 0.34 13.14
N PRO A 101 -13.90 1.57 12.97
CA PRO A 101 -15.33 1.85 12.96
C PRO A 101 -16.09 1.06 11.87
N ASP A 102 -17.37 0.72 12.13
CA ASP A 102 -18.18 -0.11 11.23
C ASP A 102 -18.34 0.47 9.83
N TRP A 103 -18.41 1.80 9.70
CA TRP A 103 -18.58 2.46 8.39
C TRP A 103 -17.41 2.21 7.42
N LEU A 104 -16.21 1.87 7.94
CA LEU A 104 -15.08 1.48 7.09
C LEU A 104 -15.30 0.14 6.40
N ALA A 105 -16.09 -0.78 7.00
CA ALA A 105 -16.38 -2.06 6.37
C ALA A 105 -17.07 -1.87 5.01
N GLY A 106 -17.86 -0.81 4.87
CA GLY A 106 -18.54 -0.43 3.63
C GLY A 106 -17.63 0.14 2.53
N TRP A 107 -16.35 0.39 2.79
CA TRP A 107 -15.41 0.87 1.77
C TRP A 107 -15.16 -0.17 0.67
N THR A 108 -14.66 0.31 -0.47
CA THR A 108 -14.49 -0.50 -1.69
C THR A 108 -13.46 -1.60 -1.51
N GLY A 109 -12.38 -1.33 -0.77
CA GLY A 109 -11.29 -2.27 -0.67
C GLY A 109 -10.17 -1.89 0.27
N MET A 110 -9.11 -2.68 0.23
CA MET A 110 -7.91 -2.53 1.05
C MET A 110 -6.66 -2.71 0.20
N ARG A 111 -5.62 -1.92 0.48
CA ARG A 111 -4.29 -2.07 -0.10
C ARG A 111 -3.35 -2.74 0.90
N ILE A 112 -2.65 -3.77 0.44
CA ILE A 112 -1.65 -4.50 1.22
C ILE A 112 -0.27 -4.03 0.75
N ASP A 113 0.41 -3.29 1.63
CA ASP A 113 1.65 -2.56 1.33
C ASP A 113 2.83 -2.91 2.27
N SER A 114 2.62 -3.84 3.21
CA SER A 114 3.68 -4.47 3.99
C SER A 114 3.24 -5.82 4.58
N GLY A 115 4.21 -6.58 5.11
CA GLY A 115 3.99 -7.93 5.67
C GLY A 115 3.85 -9.01 4.59
N ASP A 116 3.41 -10.20 5.00
CA ASP A 116 3.10 -11.28 4.07
C ASP A 116 1.78 -10.99 3.33
N PRO A 117 1.79 -10.88 1.98
CA PRO A 117 0.61 -10.46 1.23
C PRO A 117 -0.56 -11.44 1.39
N ALA A 118 -0.30 -12.75 1.40
CA ALA A 118 -1.36 -13.73 1.55
C ALA A 118 -2.04 -13.62 2.92
N THR A 119 -1.26 -13.50 3.99
CA THR A 119 -1.77 -13.26 5.35
C THR A 119 -2.56 -11.96 5.44
N GLY A 120 -2.07 -10.88 4.82
CA GLY A 120 -2.79 -9.60 4.74
C GLY A 120 -4.17 -9.73 4.06
N ALA A 121 -4.24 -10.49 2.97
CA ALA A 121 -5.48 -10.71 2.23
C ALA A 121 -6.47 -11.60 3.00
N GLU A 122 -5.99 -12.64 3.67
CA GLU A 122 -6.82 -13.45 4.56
C GLU A 122 -7.39 -12.62 5.72
N ARG A 123 -6.57 -11.75 6.33
CA ARG A 123 -7.03 -10.82 7.38
C ARG A 123 -8.12 -9.89 6.87
N ALA A 124 -7.95 -9.30 5.68
CA ALA A 124 -8.96 -8.43 5.08
C ALA A 124 -10.28 -9.17 4.82
N ILE A 125 -10.22 -10.36 4.22
CA ILE A 125 -11.39 -11.21 3.93
C ILE A 125 -12.13 -11.58 5.22
N ASN A 126 -11.40 -12.01 6.25
CA ASN A 126 -11.99 -12.40 7.53
C ASN A 126 -12.61 -11.21 8.27
N TRP A 127 -11.99 -10.03 8.19
CA TRP A 127 -12.52 -8.80 8.76
C TRP A 127 -13.82 -8.34 8.06
N TRP A 128 -13.89 -8.40 6.73
CA TRP A 128 -15.16 -8.11 6.03
C TRP A 128 -16.26 -9.10 6.42
N LYS A 129 -15.95 -10.41 6.46
CA LYS A 129 -16.91 -11.43 6.89
C LYS A 129 -17.43 -11.18 8.31
N SER A 130 -16.55 -10.84 9.25
CA SER A 130 -16.96 -10.58 10.63
C SER A 130 -17.83 -9.34 10.78
N ARG A 131 -17.77 -8.41 9.82
CA ARG A 131 -18.61 -7.21 9.74
C ARG A 131 -19.85 -7.40 8.85
N GLY A 132 -20.12 -8.62 8.37
CA GLY A 132 -21.30 -8.94 7.54
C GLY A 132 -21.20 -8.52 6.07
N GLU A 133 -20.01 -8.14 5.61
CA GLU A 133 -19.75 -7.78 4.22
C GLU A 133 -19.45 -9.01 3.36
N ASP A 134 -19.79 -8.95 2.06
CA ASP A 134 -19.42 -9.96 1.07
C ASP A 134 -18.03 -9.66 0.47
N PRO A 135 -16.98 -10.44 0.80
CA PRO A 135 -15.63 -10.18 0.32
C PRO A 135 -15.49 -10.28 -1.20
N THR A 136 -16.35 -11.04 -1.88
CA THR A 136 -16.29 -11.19 -3.34
C THR A 136 -16.58 -9.88 -4.08
N ARG A 137 -17.24 -8.94 -3.41
CA ARG A 137 -17.52 -7.58 -3.91
C ARG A 137 -16.44 -6.57 -3.54
N LYS A 138 -15.52 -6.92 -2.64
CA LYS A 138 -14.45 -6.05 -2.14
C LYS A 138 -13.20 -6.18 -3.01
N LEU A 139 -12.41 -5.12 -3.04
CA LEU A 139 -11.15 -5.05 -3.77
C LEU A 139 -9.95 -5.23 -2.82
N ILE A 140 -9.03 -6.11 -3.17
CA ILE A 140 -7.71 -6.21 -2.55
C ILE A 140 -6.66 -5.76 -3.58
N ILE A 141 -5.83 -4.80 -3.19
CA ILE A 141 -4.73 -4.30 -4.01
C ILE A 141 -3.41 -4.72 -3.38
N PHE A 142 -2.65 -5.58 -4.04
CA PHE A 142 -1.29 -5.92 -3.62
C PHE A 142 -0.29 -4.97 -4.26
N SER A 143 0.59 -4.32 -3.49
CA SER A 143 1.52 -3.32 -4.03
C SER A 143 2.96 -3.37 -3.52
N ASP A 144 3.28 -4.24 -2.57
CA ASP A 144 4.62 -4.34 -1.97
C ASP A 144 5.54 -5.25 -2.79
N GLY A 145 6.44 -4.67 -3.58
CA GLY A 145 7.62 -5.37 -4.13
C GLY A 145 7.32 -6.63 -4.97
N LEU A 146 6.26 -6.61 -5.77
CA LEU A 146 5.80 -7.80 -6.52
C LEU A 146 6.65 -8.13 -7.75
N ASP A 147 6.97 -9.41 -7.91
CA ASP A 147 7.42 -10.04 -9.16
C ASP A 147 6.28 -10.83 -9.84
N GLU A 148 6.53 -11.35 -11.04
CA GLU A 148 5.54 -12.09 -11.82
C GLU A 148 5.09 -13.38 -11.12
N SER A 149 6.01 -14.08 -10.46
CA SER A 149 5.74 -15.34 -9.78
C SER A 149 4.78 -15.13 -8.60
N LYS A 150 5.01 -14.10 -7.79
CA LYS A 150 4.15 -13.72 -6.66
C LYS A 150 2.79 -13.20 -7.13
N ILE A 151 2.73 -12.46 -8.24
CA ILE A 151 1.44 -12.04 -8.84
C ILE A 151 0.60 -13.26 -9.22
N ILE A 152 1.19 -14.25 -9.90
CA ILE A 152 0.48 -15.47 -10.32
C ILE A 152 0.00 -16.28 -9.11
N GLU A 153 0.84 -16.44 -8.10
CA GLU A 153 0.51 -17.13 -6.85
C GLU A 153 -0.71 -16.49 -6.16
N LEU A 154 -0.65 -15.17 -5.91
CA LEU A 154 -1.72 -14.44 -5.23
C LEU A 154 -3.01 -14.40 -6.07
N GLN A 155 -2.88 -14.24 -7.39
CA GLN A 155 -4.04 -14.31 -8.29
C GLN A 155 -4.72 -15.68 -8.16
N THR A 156 -3.94 -16.76 -8.18
CA THR A 156 -4.48 -18.12 -8.09
C THR A 156 -5.16 -18.37 -6.74
N GLN A 157 -4.54 -17.92 -5.64
CA GLN A 157 -5.04 -18.16 -4.28
C GLN A 157 -6.32 -17.38 -3.95
N PHE A 158 -6.46 -16.16 -4.48
CA PHE A 158 -7.56 -15.26 -4.11
C PHE A 158 -8.60 -15.05 -5.21
N HIS A 159 -8.43 -15.68 -6.38
CA HIS A 159 -9.42 -15.67 -7.44
C HIS A 159 -10.80 -16.13 -6.93
N GLY A 160 -11.84 -15.35 -7.22
CA GLY A 160 -13.22 -15.62 -6.81
C GLY A 160 -13.52 -15.41 -5.31
N ARG A 161 -12.50 -15.11 -4.49
CA ARG A 161 -12.67 -14.83 -3.05
C ARG A 161 -12.78 -13.33 -2.75
N ALA A 162 -12.16 -12.51 -3.60
CA ALA A 162 -12.30 -11.06 -3.67
C ALA A 162 -11.95 -10.59 -5.10
N ARG A 163 -12.23 -9.32 -5.42
CA ARG A 163 -11.65 -8.68 -6.61
C ARG A 163 -10.19 -8.39 -6.31
N ILE A 164 -9.28 -8.76 -7.21
CA ILE A 164 -7.84 -8.62 -7.00
C ILE A 164 -7.24 -7.64 -8.01
N SER A 165 -6.31 -6.81 -7.55
CA SER A 165 -5.51 -5.91 -8.39
C SER A 165 -4.06 -5.87 -7.90
N PHE A 166 -3.13 -5.55 -8.80
CA PHE A 166 -1.69 -5.56 -8.54
C PHE A 166 -1.05 -4.24 -8.94
N GLY A 167 -0.36 -3.60 -8.01
CA GLY A 167 0.49 -2.45 -8.26
C GLY A 167 1.91 -2.88 -8.64
N TRP A 168 2.20 -3.01 -9.94
CA TRP A 168 3.52 -3.48 -10.38
C TRP A 168 4.56 -2.33 -10.44
N GLY A 169 5.48 -2.36 -9.48
CA GLY A 169 6.38 -1.27 -9.13
C GLY A 169 7.72 -1.28 -9.87
N THR A 170 8.80 -1.49 -9.11
CA THR A 170 10.19 -1.52 -9.58
C THR A 170 10.35 -2.54 -10.69
N LEU A 171 9.94 -3.79 -10.45
CA LEU A 171 10.22 -4.93 -11.32
C LEU A 171 9.53 -4.87 -12.69
N LEU A 172 8.49 -4.04 -12.86
CA LEU A 172 7.95 -3.76 -14.20
C LEU A 172 8.80 -2.74 -14.97
N THR A 173 9.41 -1.77 -14.27
CA THR A 173 9.93 -0.53 -14.89
C THR A 173 11.43 -0.32 -14.69
N ASN A 174 12.10 -1.24 -14.02
CA ASN A 174 13.53 -1.20 -13.73
C ASN A 174 14.03 -2.60 -13.34
N ASP A 175 13.74 -3.58 -14.20
CA ASP A 175 14.25 -4.94 -14.09
C ASP A 175 15.13 -5.25 -15.31
N PHE A 176 16.44 -5.18 -15.10
CA PHE A 176 17.46 -5.46 -16.10
C PHE A 176 18.37 -6.62 -15.66
N ARG A 177 17.88 -7.44 -14.72
CA ARG A 177 18.62 -8.58 -14.17
C ARG A 177 19.07 -9.51 -15.30
N GLY A 178 20.34 -9.90 -15.29
CA GLY A 178 20.92 -10.77 -16.30
C GLY A 178 21.22 -10.12 -17.66
N LEU A 179 20.94 -8.82 -17.84
CA LEU A 179 21.26 -8.09 -19.06
C LEU A 179 22.60 -7.36 -19.01
N THR A 180 23.23 -7.27 -17.83
CA THR A 180 24.55 -6.67 -17.63
C THR A 180 25.43 -7.53 -16.73
N PRO A 181 26.78 -7.50 -16.90
CA PRO A 181 27.70 -8.10 -15.94
C PRO A 181 27.45 -7.57 -14.51
N ASP A 182 27.59 -8.44 -13.53
CA ASP A 182 27.53 -8.13 -12.09
C ASP A 182 26.28 -7.35 -11.64
N ASP A 183 25.16 -7.47 -12.38
CA ASP A 183 23.92 -6.74 -12.12
C ASP A 183 24.12 -5.21 -12.05
N GLY A 184 25.01 -4.66 -12.89
CA GLY A 184 25.34 -3.24 -12.92
C GLY A 184 24.17 -2.26 -13.15
N LEU A 185 22.99 -2.76 -13.56
CA LEU A 185 21.75 -2.00 -13.67
C LEU A 185 20.71 -2.39 -12.60
N ALA A 186 21.13 -2.98 -11.49
CA ALA A 186 20.25 -3.24 -10.35
C ALA A 186 19.54 -1.95 -9.91
N PRO A 187 18.23 -2.02 -9.62
CA PRO A 187 17.47 -0.84 -9.20
C PRO A 187 17.99 -0.31 -7.86
N PHE A 188 18.08 1.02 -7.75
CA PHE A 188 18.49 1.66 -6.49
C PHE A 188 17.36 1.64 -5.45
N SER A 189 17.74 1.41 -4.18
CA SER A 189 16.85 1.57 -3.03
C SER A 189 16.85 3.02 -2.55
N LEU A 190 15.86 3.81 -2.98
CA LEU A 190 15.67 5.19 -2.53
C LEU A 190 14.22 5.43 -2.11
N VAL A 191 14.06 6.17 -1.01
CA VAL A 191 12.78 6.60 -0.48
C VAL A 191 12.82 8.10 -0.17
N CYS A 192 11.69 8.77 -0.35
CA CYS A 192 11.43 10.11 0.16
C CYS A 192 10.17 10.00 1.02
N LYS A 193 10.25 10.47 2.27
CA LYS A 193 9.18 10.33 3.27
C LYS A 193 9.05 11.62 4.05
N ALA A 194 7.84 11.96 4.49
CA ALA A 194 7.64 12.96 5.52
C ALA A 194 8.43 12.56 6.78
N ILE A 195 9.17 13.51 7.36
CA ILE A 195 9.96 13.29 8.58
C ILE A 195 9.46 14.12 9.77
N SER A 196 8.73 15.21 9.50
CA SER A 196 8.12 16.06 10.51
C SER A 196 6.87 16.78 9.99
N ALA A 197 5.98 17.14 10.91
CA ALA A 197 4.83 18.02 10.71
C ALA A 197 4.80 19.01 11.87
N GLU A 198 4.82 20.33 11.58
CA GLU A 198 4.87 21.39 12.60
C GLU A 198 5.96 21.19 13.68
N GLY A 199 7.14 20.74 13.24
CA GLY A 199 8.28 20.47 14.13
C GLY A 199 8.17 19.18 14.94
N ARG A 200 7.05 18.46 14.86
CA ARG A 200 6.86 17.15 15.51
C ARG A 200 7.29 16.02 14.58
N PRO A 201 8.04 15.02 15.06
CA PRO A 201 8.52 13.93 14.21
C PRO A 201 7.39 13.01 13.77
N THR A 202 7.39 12.60 12.50
CA THR A 202 6.47 11.56 12.00
C THR A 202 7.00 10.17 12.25
N VAL A 203 6.11 9.20 12.47
CA VAL A 203 6.45 7.78 12.67
C VAL A 203 5.70 6.90 11.67
N LYS A 204 6.35 5.84 11.17
CA LYS A 204 5.69 4.70 10.51
C LYS A 204 6.17 3.42 11.18
N LEU A 205 5.27 2.50 11.51
CA LEU A 205 5.63 1.18 12.07
C LEU A 205 5.63 0.09 11.00
N SER A 206 4.60 0.05 10.13
CA SER A 206 4.34 -1.05 9.18
C SER A 206 4.03 -2.40 9.85
N ASP A 207 3.63 -3.39 9.05
CA ASP A 207 3.51 -4.78 9.52
C ASP A 207 4.87 -5.53 9.56
N ASN A 208 5.95 -4.93 9.03
CA ASN A 208 7.31 -5.47 9.10
C ASN A 208 8.19 -4.54 9.96
N PRO A 209 8.68 -4.99 11.13
CA PRO A 209 9.41 -4.12 12.05
C PRO A 209 10.70 -3.55 11.46
N ARG A 210 11.29 -4.18 10.42
CA ARG A 210 12.47 -3.65 9.70
C ARG A 210 12.16 -2.39 8.87
N LYS A 211 10.90 -2.10 8.59
CA LYS A 211 10.45 -0.90 7.84
C LYS A 211 10.03 0.25 8.77
N ALA A 212 10.18 0.11 10.09
CA ALA A 212 9.84 1.16 11.05
C ALA A 212 10.74 2.40 10.86
N MET A 213 10.17 3.59 11.10
CA MET A 213 10.82 4.87 10.91
C MET A 213 10.35 5.87 11.96
N GLY A 214 11.28 6.64 12.52
CA GLY A 214 11.03 7.70 13.49
C GLY A 214 12.01 7.65 14.65
N PRO A 215 11.98 8.63 15.56
CA PRO A 215 12.78 8.58 16.79
C PRO A 215 12.40 7.38 17.66
N ALA A 216 13.39 6.74 18.30
CA ALA A 216 13.18 5.51 19.07
C ALA A 216 12.12 5.67 20.19
N GLY A 217 12.08 6.83 20.86
CA GLY A 217 11.08 7.13 21.89
C GLY A 217 9.65 7.19 21.34
N GLU A 218 9.47 7.81 20.17
CA GLU A 218 8.17 7.89 19.49
C GLU A 218 7.75 6.54 18.91
N ILE A 219 8.68 5.76 18.34
CA ILE A 219 8.40 4.38 17.92
C ILE A 219 7.88 3.56 19.11
N ALA A 220 8.53 3.66 20.27
CA ALA A 220 8.10 2.94 21.47
C ALA A 220 6.73 3.43 21.97
N ARG A 221 6.45 4.73 21.94
CA ARG A 221 5.14 5.30 22.26
C ARG A 221 4.05 4.78 21.33
N TYR A 222 4.27 4.87 20.01
CA TYR A 222 3.30 4.45 19.00
C TYR A 222 3.01 2.96 19.09
N LYS A 223 4.03 2.11 19.32
CA LYS A 223 3.80 0.67 19.55
C LYS A 223 2.87 0.40 20.73
N ARG A 224 3.00 1.16 21.83
CA ARG A 224 2.09 1.04 22.98
C ARG A 224 0.67 1.52 22.64
N VAL A 225 0.54 2.68 21.99
CA VAL A 225 -0.77 3.29 21.68
C VAL A 225 -1.56 2.42 20.69
N PHE A 226 -0.89 1.84 19.70
CA PHE A 226 -1.52 0.98 18.68
C PHE A 226 -1.54 -0.51 19.04
N ASP A 227 -1.17 -0.88 20.28
CA ASP A 227 -1.16 -2.26 20.76
C ASP A 227 -0.40 -3.23 19.82
N VAL A 228 0.77 -2.79 19.33
CA VAL A 228 1.57 -3.56 18.37
C VAL A 228 2.31 -4.68 19.11
N GLY A 229 1.84 -5.91 18.92
CA GLY A 229 2.45 -7.12 19.47
C GLY A 229 3.78 -7.52 18.80
N GLU A 230 4.21 -8.77 19.02
CA GLU A 230 5.37 -9.31 18.33
C GLU A 230 5.11 -9.43 16.82
N GLN A 231 6.05 -8.93 16.02
CA GLN A 231 5.97 -8.96 14.56
C GLN A 231 7.11 -9.81 14.01
N ALA A 232 6.82 -10.66 13.02
CA ALA A 232 7.84 -11.43 12.32
C ALA A 232 8.65 -10.52 11.39
N GLU A 233 9.98 -10.62 11.47
CA GLU A 233 10.85 -9.95 10.52
C GLU A 233 10.78 -10.61 9.14
N MET A 234 10.71 -9.80 8.11
CA MET A 234 10.77 -10.25 6.71
C MET A 234 11.83 -9.44 5.97
N GLU A 235 12.47 -10.07 4.98
CA GLU A 235 13.37 -9.35 4.08
C GLU A 235 12.62 -8.28 3.29
N VAL A 236 13.30 -7.15 3.07
CA VAL A 236 12.75 -6.05 2.28
C VAL A 236 13.26 -6.21 0.86
N VAL A 237 12.36 -6.64 -0.04
CA VAL A 237 12.61 -6.65 -1.48
C VAL A 237 12.45 -5.22 -2.01
N VAL A 238 13.38 -4.77 -2.85
CA VAL A 238 13.44 -3.40 -3.40
C VAL A 238 13.17 -3.39 -4.90
#